data_AF-A0A7I7M8P6-F1
#
_entry.id   AF-A0A7I7M8P6-F1
#
_cell.length_a   1.000
_cell.length_b   1.000
_cell.length_c   1.000
_cell.angle_alpha   90.00
_cell.angle_beta   90.00
_cell.angle_gamma   90.00
#
_symmetry.space_group_name_H-M   'P 1'
#
loop_
_entity.id
_entity.type
_entity.pdbx_description
1 polymer ?
#
loop_
_entity_poly.entity_id
_entity_poly.type
_entity_poly.pdbx_seq_one_letter_code
_entity_poly.pdbx_strand_id
1 'polypeptide(L)'
;MRVGLAVADAGLGVASGGLGIARKALGETRDGVRQTPTSFASMLGVQDAVERANRLARLMDEDQPLGRALAPDGALDRLLKPGGVVDRLTAPGGALDRLTQDDGGLMRAIEPGGLVDQLLAEDGLVDRLLAEDGVADRLFAEGGVVDTLTARNGPLEQLATVADTLNRLTPGLEALEPTIEALREAVIVLSQVVNPLSNIADRIPLPGRRPRGRFGARPATPQRVIDIEE
;
A
#
# COMPACT_ATOMS: atom_id res chain seq x y z
N MET A 1 -49.13 -11.11 33.69
CA MET A 1 -48.51 -11.72 32.49
C MET A 1 -48.79 -10.89 31.23
N ARG A 2 -48.20 -9.69 31.05
CA ARG A 2 -48.29 -8.91 29.78
C ARG A 2 -47.12 -7.91 29.61
N VAL A 3 -45.88 -8.34 29.86
CA VAL A 3 -44.69 -7.50 29.56
C VAL A 3 -43.62 -8.27 28.75
N GLY A 4 -43.86 -9.54 28.42
CA GLY A 4 -42.91 -10.37 27.66
C GLY A 4 -43.03 -10.29 26.13
N LEU A 5 -44.02 -9.58 25.57
CA LEU A 5 -44.29 -9.64 24.11
C LEU A 5 -43.66 -8.50 23.30
N ALA A 6 -43.23 -7.40 23.92
CA ALA A 6 -42.74 -6.22 23.19
C ALA A 6 -41.24 -6.26 22.86
N VAL A 7 -40.45 -7.10 23.55
CA VAL A 7 -39.01 -7.26 23.27
C VAL A 7 -38.76 -8.25 22.12
N ALA A 8 -39.74 -9.11 21.82
CA ALA A 8 -39.64 -10.07 20.72
C ALA A 8 -39.71 -9.40 19.32
N ASP A 9 -40.39 -8.25 19.19
CA ASP A 9 -40.51 -7.55 17.90
C ASP A 9 -39.27 -6.74 17.53
N ALA A 10 -38.49 -6.26 18.51
CA ALA A 10 -37.26 -5.51 18.23
C ALA A 10 -36.09 -6.40 17.75
N GLY A 11 -36.06 -7.67 18.15
CA GLY A 11 -35.04 -8.64 17.70
C GLY A 11 -35.24 -9.12 16.26
N LEU A 12 -36.49 -9.19 15.79
CA LEU A 12 -36.81 -9.63 14.43
C LEU A 12 -36.46 -8.58 13.35
N GLY A 13 -36.45 -7.30 13.70
CA GLY A 13 -36.07 -6.22 12.77
C GLY A 13 -34.61 -6.28 12.33
N VAL A 14 -33.68 -6.50 13.27
CA VAL A 14 -32.24 -6.56 12.98
C VAL A 14 -31.85 -7.86 12.23
N ALA A 15 -32.52 -8.98 12.55
CA ALA A 15 -32.35 -10.22 11.81
C ALA A 15 -32.82 -10.09 10.34
N SER A 16 -33.91 -9.34 10.09
CA SER A 16 -34.40 -9.10 8.73
C SER A 16 -33.48 -8.22 7.88
N GLY A 17 -32.80 -7.25 8.49
CA GLY A 17 -31.82 -6.38 7.82
C GLY A 17 -30.56 -7.12 7.36
N GLY A 18 -30.06 -8.05 8.18
CA GLY A 18 -28.91 -8.90 7.83
C GLY A 18 -29.24 -9.93 6.74
N LEU A 19 -30.45 -10.50 6.78
CA LEU A 19 -30.94 -11.43 5.75
C LEU A 19 -31.09 -10.76 4.38
N GLY A 20 -31.40 -9.46 4.32
CA GLY A 20 -31.47 -8.71 3.05
C GLY A 20 -30.11 -8.60 2.34
N ILE A 21 -29.03 -8.44 3.09
CA ILE A 21 -27.66 -8.33 2.54
C ILE A 21 -27.12 -9.71 2.17
N ALA A 22 -27.37 -10.72 3.01
CA ALA A 22 -27.04 -12.11 2.69
C ALA A 22 -27.79 -12.59 1.43
N ARG A 23 -29.07 -12.26 1.27
CA ARG A 23 -29.88 -12.63 0.09
C ARG A 23 -29.49 -11.85 -1.17
N LYS A 24 -28.90 -10.65 -1.02
CA LYS A 24 -28.33 -9.87 -2.12
C LYS A 24 -26.93 -10.37 -2.52
N ALA A 25 -26.14 -10.86 -1.57
CA ALA A 25 -24.87 -11.55 -1.84
C ALA A 25 -25.11 -12.96 -2.42
N LEU A 26 -26.24 -13.61 -2.08
CA LEU A 26 -26.68 -14.91 -2.59
C LEU A 26 -27.55 -14.82 -3.86
N GLY A 27 -27.68 -13.64 -4.47
CA GLY A 27 -28.20 -13.50 -5.83
C GLY A 27 -29.62 -14.02 -6.02
N GLU A 28 -30.60 -13.46 -5.31
CA GLU A 28 -31.99 -13.77 -5.60
C GLU A 28 -32.49 -13.02 -6.85
N THR A 29 -32.51 -13.75 -7.96
CA THR A 29 -33.14 -13.38 -9.23
C THR A 29 -34.65 -13.30 -9.08
N ARG A 30 -35.17 -12.11 -8.75
CA ARG A 30 -36.56 -11.75 -9.01
C ARG A 30 -36.61 -10.74 -10.15
N ASP A 31 -36.62 -11.27 -11.36
CA ASP A 31 -37.51 -10.81 -12.42
C ASP A 31 -37.73 -11.93 -13.44
N GLY A 32 -38.98 -12.09 -13.84
CA GLY A 32 -39.52 -13.33 -14.37
C GLY A 32 -39.08 -13.69 -15.78
N VAL A 33 -38.48 -14.86 -15.91
CA VAL A 33 -38.95 -15.96 -16.77
C VAL A 33 -38.49 -17.23 -16.05
N ARG A 34 -39.42 -18.07 -15.58
CA ARG A 34 -39.07 -19.43 -15.16
C ARG A 34 -38.64 -20.18 -16.41
N GLN A 35 -37.35 -20.16 -16.73
CA GLN A 35 -36.77 -21.22 -17.52
C GLN A 35 -36.75 -22.46 -16.62
N THR A 36 -37.67 -23.37 -16.90
CA THR A 36 -37.63 -24.77 -16.44
C THR A 36 -36.17 -25.25 -16.49
N PRO A 37 -35.63 -25.93 -15.47
CA PRO A 37 -34.24 -26.39 -15.49
C PRO A 37 -34.09 -27.52 -16.52
N THR A 38 -34.04 -27.16 -17.79
CA THR A 38 -33.69 -28.04 -18.88
C THR A 38 -32.20 -27.95 -19.04
N SER A 39 -31.46 -28.84 -18.35
CA SER A 39 -30.25 -29.48 -18.88
C SER A 39 -29.57 -30.33 -17.82
N PHE A 40 -29.31 -31.59 -18.14
CA PHE A 40 -28.46 -32.53 -17.39
C PHE A 40 -27.06 -31.97 -17.03
N ALA A 41 -26.65 -30.84 -17.61
CA ALA A 41 -25.37 -30.17 -17.41
C ALA A 41 -25.19 -29.52 -16.02
N SER A 42 -26.25 -29.06 -15.35
CA SER A 42 -26.16 -28.47 -14.00
C SER A 42 -26.00 -29.54 -12.92
N MET A 43 -26.55 -30.74 -13.13
CA MET A 43 -26.38 -31.89 -12.23
C MET A 43 -24.97 -32.51 -12.31
N LEU A 44 -24.25 -32.23 -13.40
CA LEU A 44 -22.87 -32.67 -13.67
C LEU A 44 -21.81 -31.65 -13.21
N GLY A 45 -22.19 -30.57 -12.51
CA GLY A 45 -21.25 -29.58 -11.94
C GLY A 45 -20.46 -28.76 -12.96
N VAL A 46 -20.78 -28.89 -14.25
CA VAL A 46 -20.03 -28.26 -15.35
C VAL A 46 -20.19 -26.74 -15.34
N GLN A 47 -21.37 -26.25 -14.94
CA GLN A 47 -21.63 -24.80 -14.85
C GLN A 47 -20.78 -24.14 -13.75
N ASP A 48 -20.67 -24.78 -12.59
CA ASP A 48 -19.82 -24.31 -11.48
C ASP A 48 -18.33 -24.36 -11.83
N ALA A 49 -17.91 -25.33 -12.65
CA ALA A 49 -16.56 -25.42 -13.16
C ALA A 49 -16.24 -24.28 -14.14
N VAL A 50 -17.18 -23.93 -15.03
CA VAL A 50 -17.06 -22.81 -15.97
C VAL A 50 -17.00 -21.47 -15.23
N GLU A 51 -17.82 -21.29 -14.20
CA GLU A 51 -17.78 -20.06 -13.40
C GLU A 51 -16.46 -19.92 -12.63
N ARG A 52 -15.97 -21.01 -12.02
CA ARG A 52 -14.64 -21.04 -11.37
C ARG A 52 -13.51 -20.78 -12.34
N ALA A 53 -13.56 -21.35 -13.54
CA ALA A 53 -12.58 -21.09 -14.60
C ALA A 53 -12.58 -19.61 -15.00
N ASN A 54 -13.76 -18.98 -15.17
CA ASN A 54 -13.88 -17.55 -15.48
C ASN A 54 -13.39 -16.64 -14.34
N ARG A 55 -13.51 -17.06 -13.09
CA ARG A 55 -12.95 -16.32 -11.94
C ARG A 55 -11.43 -16.46 -11.89
N LEU A 56 -10.89 -17.64 -12.14
CA LEU A 56 -9.43 -17.86 -12.25
C LEU A 56 -8.82 -17.08 -13.41
N ALA A 57 -9.48 -17.08 -14.57
CA ALA A 57 -9.04 -16.34 -15.75
C ALA A 57 -8.94 -14.83 -15.45
N ARG A 58 -9.89 -14.28 -14.69
CA ARG A 58 -9.80 -12.90 -14.20
C ARG A 58 -8.56 -12.72 -13.31
N LEU A 59 -8.35 -13.56 -12.30
CA LEU A 59 -7.19 -13.41 -11.41
C LEU A 59 -5.83 -13.53 -12.12
N MET A 60 -5.76 -14.30 -13.21
CA MET A 60 -4.58 -14.49 -14.04
C MET A 60 -4.32 -13.34 -15.02
N ASP A 61 -5.23 -12.37 -15.12
CA ASP A 61 -5.10 -11.20 -16.00
C ASP A 61 -3.91 -10.33 -15.58
N GLU A 62 -3.13 -9.83 -16.55
CA GLU A 62 -1.84 -9.14 -16.33
C GLU A 62 -1.99 -7.85 -15.51
N ASP A 63 -3.16 -7.22 -15.57
CA ASP A 63 -3.50 -6.02 -14.81
C ASP A 63 -3.85 -6.33 -13.35
N GLN A 64 -4.18 -7.58 -13.03
CA GLN A 64 -4.50 -8.02 -11.67
C GLN A 64 -3.24 -8.36 -10.88
N PRO A 65 -3.28 -8.26 -9.54
CA PRO A 65 -2.10 -8.48 -8.71
C PRO A 65 -1.44 -9.85 -8.91
N LEU A 66 -2.24 -10.90 -9.10
CA LEU A 66 -1.73 -12.25 -9.33
C LEU A 66 -1.12 -12.38 -10.74
N GLY A 67 -1.80 -11.92 -11.80
CA GLY A 67 -1.22 -11.90 -13.13
C GLY A 67 0.09 -11.12 -13.21
N ARG A 68 0.16 -9.93 -12.60
CA ARG A 68 1.43 -9.15 -12.51
C ARG A 68 2.52 -9.86 -11.70
N ALA A 69 2.16 -10.60 -10.65
CA ALA A 69 3.13 -11.35 -9.87
C ALA A 69 3.69 -12.57 -10.62
N LEU A 70 2.87 -13.23 -11.45
CA LEU A 70 3.24 -14.37 -12.28
C LEU A 70 3.82 -14.00 -13.65
N ALA A 71 3.63 -12.76 -14.11
CA ALA A 71 4.21 -12.26 -15.34
C ALA A 71 5.75 -12.44 -15.34
N PRO A 72 6.40 -12.51 -16.53
CA PRO A 72 7.85 -12.61 -16.61
C PRO A 72 8.56 -11.51 -15.80
N ASP A 73 9.53 -11.90 -14.98
CA ASP A 73 10.21 -11.04 -14.00
C ASP A 73 9.31 -10.42 -12.91
N GLY A 74 8.07 -10.89 -12.81
CA GLY A 74 7.17 -10.67 -11.68
C GLY A 74 7.76 -11.19 -10.36
N ALA A 75 7.14 -10.80 -9.25
CA ALA A 75 7.63 -11.19 -7.93
C ALA A 75 7.60 -12.72 -7.73
N LEU A 76 6.52 -13.37 -8.17
CA LEU A 76 6.35 -14.80 -8.03
C LEU A 76 7.17 -15.57 -9.07
N ASP A 77 7.24 -15.08 -10.31
CA ASP A 77 8.11 -15.63 -11.35
C ASP A 77 9.57 -15.68 -10.91
N ARG A 78 10.10 -14.58 -10.33
CA ARG A 78 11.48 -14.55 -9.82
C ARG A 78 11.75 -15.50 -8.65
N LEU A 79 10.74 -15.79 -7.83
CA LEU A 79 10.86 -16.71 -6.71
C LEU A 79 10.87 -18.17 -7.18
N LEU A 80 10.03 -18.49 -8.16
CA LEU A 80 9.78 -19.85 -8.65
C LEU A 80 10.64 -20.26 -9.85
N LYS A 81 11.20 -19.30 -10.59
CA LYS A 81 12.07 -19.61 -11.73
C LYS A 81 13.28 -20.43 -11.30
N PRO A 82 13.87 -21.24 -12.20
CA PRO A 82 15.10 -21.97 -11.91
C PRO A 82 16.21 -21.03 -11.39
N GLY A 83 16.88 -21.44 -10.32
CA GLY A 83 17.85 -20.61 -9.58
C GLY A 83 17.23 -19.53 -8.68
N GLY A 84 15.90 -19.45 -8.63
CA GLY A 84 15.12 -18.58 -7.76
C GLY A 84 15.30 -18.90 -6.28
N VAL A 85 14.61 -18.17 -5.41
CA VAL A 85 14.70 -18.39 -3.96
C VAL A 85 14.06 -19.73 -3.59
N VAL A 86 12.87 -20.03 -4.12
CA VAL A 86 12.18 -21.29 -3.79
C VAL A 86 13.01 -22.46 -4.28
N ASP A 87 13.46 -22.42 -5.54
CA ASP A 87 14.30 -23.46 -6.12
C ASP A 87 15.56 -23.72 -5.29
N ARG A 88 16.29 -22.69 -4.84
CA ARG A 88 17.47 -22.86 -3.98
C ARG A 88 17.15 -23.36 -2.56
N LEU A 89 15.98 -23.03 -2.02
CA LEU A 89 15.55 -23.50 -0.71
C LEU A 89 15.15 -24.98 -0.74
N THR A 90 14.47 -25.41 -1.81
CA THR A 90 13.93 -26.77 -2.00
C THR A 90 14.86 -27.71 -2.76
N ALA A 91 15.92 -27.19 -3.39
CA ALA A 91 16.91 -28.02 -4.07
C ALA A 91 17.59 -29.00 -3.09
N PRO A 92 18.09 -30.14 -3.57
CA PRO A 92 18.91 -31.04 -2.75
C PRO A 92 20.10 -30.30 -2.12
N GLY A 93 20.31 -30.49 -0.82
CA GLY A 93 21.28 -29.74 -0.01
C GLY A 93 20.88 -28.29 0.31
N GLY A 94 19.69 -27.86 -0.12
CA GLY A 94 19.11 -26.56 0.16
C GLY A 94 18.85 -26.33 1.65
N ALA A 95 18.35 -25.14 2.00
CA ALA A 95 18.09 -24.82 3.39
C ALA A 95 16.94 -25.66 3.97
N LEU A 96 15.87 -25.92 3.19
CA LEU A 96 14.76 -26.75 3.65
C LEU A 96 15.23 -28.20 3.81
N ASP A 97 15.95 -28.74 2.83
CA ASP A 97 16.50 -30.10 2.89
C ASP A 97 17.39 -30.31 4.13
N ARG A 98 18.29 -29.37 4.42
CA ARG A 98 19.13 -29.41 5.62
C ARG A 98 18.37 -29.25 6.95
N LEU A 99 17.22 -28.60 6.94
CA LEU A 99 16.37 -28.49 8.13
C LEU A 99 15.57 -29.77 8.35
N THR A 100 15.08 -30.40 7.28
CA THR A 100 14.17 -31.56 7.31
C THR A 100 14.86 -32.92 7.24
N GLN A 101 16.14 -32.99 6.91
CA GLN A 101 16.93 -34.23 7.01
C GLN A 101 16.95 -34.75 8.46
N ASP A 102 17.27 -36.03 8.64
CA ASP A 102 17.17 -36.73 9.93
C ASP A 102 17.93 -36.02 11.08
N ASP A 103 19.14 -35.50 10.83
CA ASP A 103 19.93 -34.74 11.81
C ASP A 103 19.72 -33.21 11.73
N GLY A 104 18.71 -32.78 10.97
CA GLY A 104 18.40 -31.40 10.69
C GLY A 104 17.89 -30.63 11.91
N GLY A 105 18.05 -29.31 11.88
CA GLY A 105 17.66 -28.45 13.01
C GLY A 105 16.17 -28.53 13.35
N LEU A 106 15.31 -28.77 12.35
CA LEU A 106 13.87 -28.97 12.60
C LEU A 106 13.60 -30.32 13.26
N MET A 107 14.21 -31.40 12.75
CA MET A 107 14.01 -32.74 13.32
C MET A 107 14.51 -32.82 14.77
N ARG A 108 15.68 -32.24 15.06
CA ARG A 108 16.20 -32.13 16.44
C ARG A 108 15.35 -31.24 17.35
N ALA A 109 14.63 -30.26 16.80
CA ALA A 109 13.75 -29.43 17.61
C ALA A 109 12.49 -30.20 18.03
N ILE A 110 11.96 -31.08 17.17
CA ILE A 110 10.71 -31.83 17.38
C ILE A 110 10.91 -33.26 17.90
N GLU A 111 12.14 -33.77 17.94
CA GLU A 111 12.44 -35.07 18.52
C GLU A 111 12.13 -35.09 20.02
N PRO A 112 11.87 -36.29 20.60
CA PRO A 112 11.65 -36.40 22.04
C PRO A 112 12.80 -35.82 22.87
N GLY A 113 12.49 -34.90 23.78
CA GLY A 113 13.48 -34.16 24.57
C GLY A 113 14.17 -33.00 23.82
N GLY A 114 13.75 -32.72 22.59
CA GLY A 114 14.22 -31.61 21.78
C GLY A 114 13.75 -30.24 22.29
N LEU A 115 14.00 -29.18 21.51
CA LEU A 115 13.67 -27.81 21.90
C LEU A 115 12.17 -27.60 22.12
N VAL A 116 11.32 -28.19 21.28
CA VAL A 116 9.85 -28.05 21.41
C VAL A 116 9.39 -28.68 22.73
N ASP A 117 9.87 -29.88 23.04
CA ASP A 117 9.57 -30.54 24.30
C ASP A 117 10.07 -29.74 25.51
N GLN A 118 11.28 -29.16 25.46
CA GLN A 118 11.81 -28.33 26.55
C GLN A 118 11.05 -27.01 26.73
N LEU A 119 10.54 -26.43 25.65
CA LEU A 119 9.72 -25.21 25.72
C LEU A 119 8.34 -25.49 26.33
N LEU A 120 7.76 -26.65 26.03
CA LEU A 120 6.43 -27.09 26.44
C LEU A 120 6.41 -27.96 27.70
N ALA A 121 7.57 -28.33 28.24
CA ALA A 121 7.69 -29.07 29.49
C ALA A 121 7.09 -28.29 30.66
N GLU A 122 6.76 -29.02 31.74
CA GLU A 122 6.47 -28.44 33.05
C GLU A 122 7.63 -27.53 33.48
N ASP A 123 7.33 -26.32 33.98
CA ASP A 123 8.31 -25.26 34.26
C ASP A 123 9.09 -24.76 33.02
N GLY A 124 8.66 -25.15 31.83
CA GLY A 124 9.18 -24.71 30.54
C GLY A 124 9.01 -23.20 30.31
N LEU A 125 9.52 -22.70 29.20
CA LEU A 125 9.36 -21.27 28.88
C LEU A 125 7.90 -20.91 28.56
N VAL A 126 7.19 -21.78 27.83
CA VAL A 126 5.78 -21.55 27.49
C VAL A 126 4.93 -21.65 28.75
N ASP A 127 5.19 -22.66 29.57
CA ASP A 127 4.49 -22.87 30.84
C ASP A 127 4.65 -21.66 31.78
N ARG A 128 5.89 -21.23 32.07
CA ARG A 128 6.14 -20.03 32.91
C ARG A 128 5.59 -18.72 32.33
N LEU A 129 5.50 -18.62 31.01
CA LEU A 129 4.94 -17.43 30.36
C LEU A 129 3.41 -17.38 30.51
N LEU A 130 2.76 -18.54 30.47
CA LEU A 130 1.30 -18.71 30.57
C LEU A 130 0.81 -19.02 31.99
N ALA A 131 1.71 -19.28 32.94
CA ALA A 131 1.38 -19.51 34.34
C ALA A 131 0.65 -18.31 34.97
N GLU A 132 -0.01 -18.56 36.09
CA GLU A 132 -0.59 -17.51 36.94
C GLU A 132 0.50 -16.52 37.39
N ASP A 133 0.23 -15.22 37.30
CA ASP A 133 1.21 -14.13 37.46
C ASP A 133 2.36 -14.14 36.42
N GLY A 134 2.23 -14.97 35.37
CA GLY A 134 3.14 -15.05 34.23
C GLY A 134 3.17 -13.76 33.41
N VAL A 135 4.01 -13.73 32.38
CA VAL A 135 4.10 -12.54 31.51
C VAL A 135 2.81 -12.37 30.71
N ALA A 136 2.28 -13.45 30.12
CA ALA A 136 1.03 -13.37 29.37
C ALA A 136 -0.13 -12.98 30.30
N ASP A 137 -0.24 -13.62 31.45
CA ASP A 137 -1.29 -13.33 32.43
C ASP A 137 -1.31 -11.85 32.83
N ARG A 138 -0.16 -11.28 33.22
CA ARG A 138 -0.05 -9.84 33.56
C ARG A 138 -0.29 -8.89 32.38
N LEU A 139 0.01 -9.31 31.15
CA LEU A 139 -0.26 -8.48 29.97
C LEU A 139 -1.77 -8.41 29.68
N PHE A 140 -2.49 -9.51 29.90
CA PHE A 140 -3.93 -9.64 29.62
C PHE A 140 -4.83 -9.41 30.83
N ALA A 141 -4.27 -9.32 32.04
CA ALA A 141 -5.01 -8.99 33.26
C ALA A 141 -5.71 -7.62 33.14
N GLU A 142 -6.75 -7.42 33.95
CA GLU A 142 -7.44 -6.14 34.08
C GLU A 142 -6.45 -5.04 34.51
N GLY A 143 -6.39 -3.93 33.78
CA GLY A 143 -5.39 -2.88 33.95
C GLY A 143 -3.99 -3.25 33.45
N GLY A 144 -3.84 -4.42 32.82
CA GLY A 144 -2.62 -4.86 32.14
C GLY A 144 -2.33 -4.03 30.89
N VAL A 145 -1.21 -4.33 30.23
CA VAL A 145 -0.77 -3.55 29.05
C VAL A 145 -1.75 -3.69 27.89
N VAL A 146 -2.19 -4.92 27.59
CA VAL A 146 -3.12 -5.15 26.48
C VAL A 146 -4.47 -4.52 26.78
N ASP A 147 -4.97 -4.67 28.00
CA ASP A 147 -6.22 -4.08 28.44
C ASP A 147 -6.17 -2.53 28.37
N THR A 148 -5.11 -1.91 28.91
CA THR A 148 -4.96 -0.44 28.88
C THR A 148 -4.82 0.11 27.45
N LEU A 149 -4.09 -0.61 26.58
CA LEU A 149 -3.89 -0.18 25.20
C LEU A 149 -5.17 -0.32 24.37
N THR A 150 -5.98 -1.35 24.63
CA THR A 150 -7.22 -1.64 23.89
C THR A 150 -8.49 -1.09 24.56
N ALA A 151 -8.36 -0.49 25.75
CA ALA A 151 -9.45 0.17 26.46
C ALA A 151 -10.12 1.26 25.61
N ARG A 152 -11.40 1.55 25.93
CA ARG A 152 -12.13 2.66 25.31
C ARG A 152 -11.46 4.00 25.58
N ASN A 153 -11.27 4.79 24.54
CA ASN A 153 -10.44 6.00 24.52
C ASN A 153 -8.96 5.73 24.84
N GLY A 154 -8.52 4.48 24.74
CA GLY A 154 -7.15 4.08 24.93
C GLY A 154 -6.24 4.53 23.78
N PRO A 155 -4.92 4.38 23.94
CA PRO A 155 -3.95 4.83 22.95
C PRO A 155 -4.18 4.25 21.56
N LEU A 156 -4.58 2.98 21.44
CA LEU A 156 -4.80 2.35 20.13
C LEU A 156 -6.04 2.92 19.42
N GLU A 157 -7.11 3.24 20.15
CA GLU A 157 -8.30 3.88 19.57
C GLU A 157 -8.01 5.32 19.12
N GLN A 158 -7.18 6.05 19.88
CA GLN A 158 -6.72 7.38 19.47
C GLN A 158 -5.88 7.32 18.19
N LEU A 159 -4.94 6.37 18.12
CA LEU A 159 -4.14 6.17 16.90
C LEU A 159 -5.00 5.74 15.71
N ALA A 160 -5.98 4.85 15.92
CA ALA A 160 -6.93 4.47 14.88
C ALA A 160 -7.73 5.69 14.39
N THR A 161 -8.19 6.55 15.31
CA THR A 161 -8.89 7.80 14.97
C THR A 161 -8.01 8.72 14.14
N VAL A 162 -6.75 8.91 14.53
CA VAL A 162 -5.79 9.71 13.75
C VAL A 162 -5.58 9.11 12.36
N ALA A 163 -5.37 7.80 12.26
CA ALA A 163 -5.23 7.12 10.96
C ALA A 163 -6.48 7.33 10.08
N ASP A 164 -7.68 7.26 10.66
CA ASP A 164 -8.95 7.53 9.97
C ASP A 164 -9.02 8.97 9.45
N THR A 165 -8.60 9.94 10.27
CA THR A 165 -8.56 11.35 9.84
C THR A 165 -7.56 11.56 8.69
N LEU A 166 -6.39 10.93 8.74
CA LEU A 166 -5.38 11.01 7.68
C LEU A 166 -5.90 10.38 6.38
N ASN A 167 -6.54 9.21 6.46
CA ASN A 167 -7.16 8.56 5.30
C ASN A 167 -8.26 9.42 4.66
N ARG A 168 -8.98 10.22 5.45
CA ARG A 168 -9.98 11.17 4.94
C ARG A 168 -9.35 12.40 4.27
N LEU A 169 -8.10 12.73 4.60
CA LEU A 169 -7.38 13.82 3.95
C LEU A 169 -6.79 13.41 2.60
N THR A 170 -6.51 12.13 2.36
CA THR A 170 -5.91 11.63 1.11
C THR A 170 -6.66 12.11 -0.15
N PRO A 171 -7.99 11.94 -0.28
CA PRO A 171 -8.71 12.42 -1.47
C PRO A 171 -8.71 13.96 -1.58
N GLY A 172 -8.68 14.65 -0.44
CA GLY A 172 -8.58 16.11 -0.40
C GLY A 172 -7.24 16.62 -0.94
N LEU A 173 -6.15 15.90 -0.69
CA LEU A 173 -4.83 16.22 -1.23
C LEU A 173 -4.74 15.92 -2.74
N GLU A 174 -5.34 14.82 -3.21
CA GLU A 174 -5.45 14.51 -4.64
C GLU A 174 -6.25 15.59 -5.38
N ALA A 175 -7.31 16.11 -4.76
CA ALA A 175 -8.11 17.20 -5.32
C ALA A 175 -7.33 18.54 -5.42
N LEU A 176 -6.19 18.69 -4.74
CA LEU A 176 -5.34 19.88 -4.85
C LEU A 176 -4.38 19.83 -6.04
N GLU A 177 -4.12 18.66 -6.65
CA GLU A 177 -3.20 18.53 -7.80
C GLU A 177 -3.52 19.50 -8.96
N PRO A 178 -4.78 19.65 -9.42
CA PRO A 178 -5.09 20.56 -10.52
C PRO A 178 -4.87 22.03 -10.13
N THR A 179 -5.08 22.36 -8.86
CA THR A 179 -4.92 23.71 -8.32
C THR A 179 -3.43 24.08 -8.26
N ILE A 180 -2.58 23.13 -7.90
CA ILE A 180 -1.12 23.29 -7.88
C ILE A 180 -0.60 23.49 -9.30
N GLU A 181 -1.10 22.72 -10.28
CA GLU A 181 -0.68 22.89 -11.68
C GLU A 181 -1.13 24.24 -12.24
N ALA A 182 -2.36 24.68 -11.96
CA ALA A 182 -2.83 26.01 -12.37
C ALA A 182 -2.01 27.15 -11.77
N LEU A 183 -1.60 27.05 -10.50
CA LEU A 183 -0.70 28.02 -9.85
C LEU A 183 0.69 28.01 -10.50
N ARG A 184 1.23 26.82 -10.81
CA ARG A 184 2.50 26.68 -11.51
C ARG A 184 2.46 27.36 -12.88
N GLU A 185 1.42 27.15 -13.67
CA GLU A 185 1.23 27.82 -14.97
C GLU A 185 1.12 29.33 -14.83
N ALA A 186 0.32 29.82 -13.88
CA ALA A 186 0.18 31.25 -13.63
C ALA A 186 1.51 31.93 -13.25
N VAL A 187 2.34 31.27 -12.43
CA VAL A 187 3.67 31.76 -12.07
C VAL A 187 4.62 31.78 -13.28
N ILE A 188 4.57 30.78 -14.15
CA ILE A 188 5.35 30.76 -15.40
C ILE A 188 4.97 31.96 -16.28
N VAL A 189 3.68 32.21 -16.47
CA VAL A 189 3.18 33.36 -17.25
C VAL A 189 3.61 34.68 -16.61
N LEU A 190 3.50 34.80 -15.28
CA LEU A 190 3.94 36.00 -14.58
C LEU A 190 5.44 36.25 -14.72
N SER A 191 6.28 35.21 -14.62
CA SER A 191 7.73 35.33 -14.85
C SER A 191 8.06 35.79 -16.27
N GLN A 192 7.32 35.28 -17.27
CA GLN A 192 7.46 35.71 -18.66
C GLN A 192 7.09 37.19 -18.86
N VAL A 193 6.18 37.75 -18.07
CA VAL A 193 5.81 39.18 -18.12
C VAL A 193 6.77 40.06 -17.32
N VAL A 194 7.26 39.58 -16.18
CA VAL A 194 8.16 40.34 -15.31
C VAL A 194 9.59 40.40 -15.87
N ASN A 195 10.09 39.38 -16.57
CA ASN A 195 11.43 39.40 -17.16
C ASN A 195 11.66 40.56 -18.16
N PRO A 196 10.73 40.84 -19.11
CA PRO A 196 10.77 42.04 -19.95
C PRO A 196 10.70 43.34 -19.15
N LEU A 197 9.86 43.42 -18.11
CA LEU A 197 9.73 44.62 -17.27
C LEU A 197 10.99 44.88 -16.46
N SER A 198 11.67 43.83 -15.97
CA SER A 198 12.97 43.93 -15.31
C SER A 198 14.05 44.44 -16.28
N ASN A 199 14.06 43.95 -17.52
CA ASN A 199 14.95 44.44 -18.58
C ASN A 199 14.66 45.88 -19.03
N ILE A 200 13.39 46.32 -18.97
CA ILE A 200 13.01 47.71 -19.23
C ILE A 200 13.40 48.60 -18.06
N ALA A 201 13.19 48.16 -16.81
CA ALA A 201 13.62 48.88 -15.62
C ALA A 201 15.15 49.09 -15.58
N ASP A 202 15.93 48.09 -15.98
CA ASP A 202 17.39 48.20 -16.14
C ASP A 202 17.82 49.11 -17.31
N ARG A 203 16.94 49.30 -18.30
CA ARG A 203 17.16 50.18 -19.46
C ARG A 203 16.57 51.57 -19.32
N ILE A 204 15.82 51.88 -18.26
CA ILE A 204 15.38 53.25 -17.97
C ILE A 204 16.61 54.04 -17.54
N PRO A 205 17.07 55.03 -18.34
CA PRO A 205 18.12 55.91 -17.89
C PRO A 205 17.54 56.77 -16.77
N LEU A 206 17.95 56.53 -15.52
CA LEU A 206 17.70 57.48 -14.44
C LEU A 206 18.21 58.86 -14.88
N PRO A 207 17.34 59.88 -14.98
CA PRO A 207 17.77 61.24 -15.28
C PRO A 207 18.50 61.77 -14.05
N GLY A 208 19.83 61.60 -14.01
CA GLY A 208 20.62 62.07 -12.87
C GLY A 208 22.07 61.61 -12.76
N ARG A 209 22.54 60.59 -13.49
CA ARG A 209 23.98 60.28 -13.53
C ARG A 209 24.61 60.78 -14.83
N ARG A 210 25.17 61.98 -14.74
CA ARG A 210 26.14 62.55 -15.69
C ARG A 210 27.19 61.49 -16.08
N PRO A 211 27.37 61.18 -17.38
CA PRO A 211 28.64 60.69 -17.86
C PRO A 211 29.64 61.83 -17.70
N ARG A 212 30.65 61.67 -16.84
CA ARG A 212 31.80 62.57 -16.82
C ARG A 212 32.44 62.51 -18.22
N GLY A 213 32.57 63.70 -18.81
CA GLY A 213 32.81 63.89 -20.23
C GLY A 213 34.11 63.28 -20.76
N ARG A 214 34.03 62.84 -22.02
CA ARG A 214 35.18 62.65 -22.89
C ARG A 214 35.53 64.01 -23.51
N PHE A 215 36.52 64.69 -22.93
CA PHE A 215 37.36 65.69 -23.59
C PHE A 215 38.74 65.02 -23.77
N GLY A 216 39.44 65.07 -24.90
CA GLY A 216 39.18 65.66 -26.19
C GLY A 216 40.11 65.03 -27.23
N ALA A 217 39.78 65.21 -28.50
CA ALA A 217 40.70 64.94 -29.60
C ALA A 217 41.66 66.12 -29.78
N ARG A 218 42.94 65.83 -30.02
CA ARG A 218 43.82 66.65 -30.86
C ARG A 218 44.87 65.74 -31.53
N PRO A 219 45.40 66.14 -32.70
CA PRO A 219 45.62 65.21 -33.80
C PRO A 219 47.10 64.88 -34.02
N ALA A 220 47.28 63.70 -34.63
CA ALA A 220 48.24 63.27 -35.65
C ALA A 220 49.64 63.92 -35.73
N THR A 221 50.64 63.04 -35.80
CA THR A 221 51.56 63.02 -36.94
C THR A 221 52.02 61.58 -37.24
N PRO A 222 52.31 61.25 -38.52
CA PRO A 222 52.49 59.89 -38.98
C PRO A 222 53.97 59.50 -39.03
N GLN A 223 54.28 58.21 -38.89
CA GLN A 223 55.54 57.68 -39.40
C GLN A 223 55.33 56.30 -40.03
N ARG A 224 55.53 56.30 -41.35
CA ARG A 224 55.67 55.14 -42.23
C ARG A 224 56.87 54.29 -41.82
N VAL A 225 56.86 53.06 -42.33
CA VAL A 225 57.97 52.19 -42.83
C VAL A 225 57.52 50.77 -42.46
N ILE A 226 56.73 50.08 -43.31
CA ILE A 226 57.14 49.26 -44.48
C ILE A 226 58.34 48.37 -44.16
N ASP A 227 58.08 47.07 -44.03
CA ASP A 227 58.71 45.96 -44.76
C ASP A 227 58.05 44.67 -44.19
N ILE A 228 57.21 43.95 -44.94
CA ILE A 228 57.52 42.99 -46.02
C ILE A 228 58.21 41.73 -45.47
N GLU A 229 57.42 40.64 -45.48
CA GLU A 229 57.71 39.20 -45.69
C GLU A 229 58.85 38.57 -44.85
N GLU A 230 58.71 37.36 -44.32
CA GLU A 230 58.35 36.09 -44.99
C GLU A 230 57.84 35.06 -43.98
#